data_AF-A0A7H4N197-F1
#
_entry.id   AF-A0A7H4N197-F1
#
_cell.length_a   1.000
_cell.length_b   1.000
_cell.length_c   1.000
_cell.angle_alpha   90.00
_cell.angle_beta   90.00
_cell.angle_gamma   90.00
#
_symmetry.space_group_name_H-M   'P 1'
#
loop_
_entity.id
_entity.type
_entity.pdbx_description
1 polymer ?
#
loop_
_entity_poly.entity_id
_entity_poly.type
_entity_poly.pdbx_seq_one_letter_code
_entity_poly.pdbx_strand_id
1 'polypeptide(L)'
;MNLPEMECKKIEIAGYLHDIGKVHIPLKILEKQGELNDEELLQVREHSYMTGEILSTFSELGEIINWAANHHEKLDGSGYPLHPQ
;
A
#
# COMPACT_ATOMS: atom_id res chain seq x y z
N MET A 1 7.27 -21.58 5.55
CA MET A 1 8.13 -20.76 6.43
C MET A 1 7.67 -21.02 7.86
N ASN A 2 8.59 -21.15 8.82
CA ASN A 2 8.25 -21.31 10.24
C ASN A 2 8.45 -19.97 10.95
N LEU A 3 7.54 -19.04 10.72
CA LEU A 3 7.57 -17.72 11.38
C LEU A 3 6.94 -17.80 12.78
N PRO A 4 7.40 -16.99 13.75
CA PRO A 4 6.74 -16.83 15.03
C PRO A 4 5.28 -16.40 14.88
N GLU A 5 4.40 -16.88 15.76
CA GLU A 5 2.96 -16.58 15.71
C GLU A 5 2.67 -15.07 15.72
N MET A 6 3.44 -14.31 16.50
CA MET A 6 3.30 -12.85 16.57
C MET A 6 3.62 -12.18 15.23
N GLU A 7 4.60 -12.69 14.48
CA GLU A 7 4.95 -12.16 13.18
C GLU A 7 3.86 -12.46 12.14
N CYS A 8 3.30 -13.67 12.17
CA CYS A 8 2.13 -14.02 11.35
C CYS A 8 0.95 -13.07 11.60
N LYS A 9 0.65 -12.74 12.87
CA LYS A 9 -0.41 -11.78 13.23
C LYS A 9 -0.14 -10.38 12.68
N LYS A 10 1.12 -9.92 12.74
CA LYS A 10 1.49 -8.61 12.19
C LYS A 10 1.36 -8.56 10.66
N ILE A 11 1.75 -9.65 9.97
CA ILE A 11 1.59 -9.78 8.52
C ILE A 11 0.10 -9.80 8.14
N GLU A 12 -0.73 -10.51 8.90
CA GLU A 12 -2.18 -10.53 8.71
C GLU A 12 -2.79 -9.11 8.83
N ILE A 13 -2.40 -8.36 9.87
CA ILE A 13 -2.84 -6.97 10.05
C ILE A 13 -2.37 -6.08 8.89
N ALA A 14 -1.10 -6.20 8.46
CA ALA A 14 -0.61 -5.47 7.29
C ALA A 14 -1.43 -5.80 6.03
N GLY A 15 -1.77 -7.08 5.84
CA GLY A 15 -2.62 -7.55 4.74
C GLY A 15 -4.02 -6.98 4.79
N TYR A 16 -4.62 -6.75 5.97
CA TYR A 16 -5.91 -6.08 6.06
C TYR A 16 -5.84 -4.58 5.76
N LEU A 17 -4.71 -3.94 6.02
CA LEU A 17 -4.56 -2.49 5.94
C LEU A 17 -3.86 -1.99 4.67
N HIS A 18 -3.26 -2.87 3.86
CA HIS A 18 -2.40 -2.49 2.72
C HIS A 18 -3.03 -1.48 1.75
N ASP A 19 -4.34 -1.59 1.56
CA ASP A 19 -5.12 -0.83 0.59
C ASP A 19 -5.90 0.36 1.17
N ILE A 20 -5.73 0.67 2.48
CA ILE A 20 -6.51 1.74 3.12
C ILE A 20 -6.32 3.10 2.46
N GLY A 21 -5.14 3.36 1.87
CA GLY A 21 -4.85 4.57 1.11
C GLY A 21 -5.72 4.78 -0.13
N LYS A 22 -6.47 3.76 -0.59
CA LYS A 22 -7.41 3.90 -1.71
C LYS A 22 -8.51 4.94 -1.44
N VAL A 23 -8.76 5.28 -0.17
CA VAL A 23 -9.66 6.38 0.20
C VAL A 23 -9.23 7.74 -0.37
N HIS A 24 -7.96 7.91 -0.74
CA HIS A 24 -7.44 9.12 -1.37
C HIS A 24 -7.67 9.16 -2.88
N ILE A 25 -8.01 8.03 -3.50
CA ILE A 25 -8.17 7.92 -4.95
C ILE A 25 -9.57 8.40 -5.35
N PRO A 26 -9.71 9.27 -6.37
CA PRO A 26 -11.01 9.68 -6.87
C PRO A 26 -11.86 8.48 -7.28
N LEU A 27 -13.11 8.42 -6.81
CA LEU A 27 -14.04 7.32 -7.13
C LEU A 27 -14.20 7.09 -8.63
N LYS A 28 -14.19 8.15 -9.44
CA LYS A 28 -14.26 8.06 -10.91
C LYS A 28 -13.13 7.24 -11.54
N ILE A 29 -11.97 7.17 -10.88
CA ILE A 29 -10.81 6.38 -11.30
C ILE A 29 -10.92 4.98 -10.70
N LEU A 30 -11.20 4.89 -9.40
CA LEU A 30 -11.27 3.63 -8.67
C LEU A 30 -12.38 2.70 -9.18
N GLU A 31 -13.51 3.24 -9.60
CA GLU A 31 -14.68 2.50 -10.11
C GLU A 31 -14.75 2.45 -11.64
N LYS A 32 -13.74 2.98 -12.34
CA LYS A 32 -13.74 3.07 -13.80
C LYS A 32 -13.89 1.68 -14.42
N GLN A 33 -14.88 1.53 -15.29
CA GLN A 33 -15.10 0.33 -16.08
C GLN A 33 -14.27 0.43 -17.37
N GLY A 34 -13.06 -0.12 -17.35
CA GLY A 34 -12.14 -0.12 -18.50
C GLY A 34 -10.69 0.09 -18.07
N GLU A 35 -9.80 0.19 -19.05
CA GLU A 35 -8.37 0.43 -18.79
C GLU A 35 -8.14 1.84 -18.23
N LEU A 36 -7.23 1.92 -17.27
CA LEU A 36 -6.68 3.19 -16.81
C LEU A 36 -5.65 3.68 -17.82
N ASN A 37 -5.66 4.98 -18.12
CA ASN A 37 -4.55 5.60 -18.82
C ASN A 37 -3.35 5.79 -17.88
N ASP A 38 -2.22 6.23 -18.41
CA ASP A 38 -0.97 6.38 -17.63
C ASP A 38 -1.13 7.36 -16.45
N GLU A 39 -1.84 8.47 -16.64
CA GLU A 39 -2.09 9.45 -15.57
C GLU A 39 -2.96 8.87 -14.46
N GLU A 40 -4.05 8.18 -14.81
CA GLU A 40 -4.94 7.51 -13.87
C GLU A 40 -4.21 6.39 -13.11
N LEU A 41 -3.32 5.66 -13.79
CA LEU A 41 -2.50 4.64 -13.15
C LEU A 41 -1.54 5.26 -12.14
N LEU A 42 -0.88 6.38 -12.48
CA LEU A 42 -0.02 7.11 -11.55
C LEU A 42 -0.81 7.55 -10.31
N GLN A 43 -2.04 8.06 -10.49
CA GLN A 43 -2.89 8.43 -9.36
C GLN A 43 -3.24 7.22 -8.51
N VAL A 44 -3.62 6.08 -9.09
CA VAL A 44 -3.88 4.86 -8.32
C VAL A 44 -2.66 4.45 -7.50
N ARG A 45 -1.44 4.56 -8.03
CA ARG A 45 -0.21 4.20 -7.30
C ARG A 45 0.02 5.03 -6.03
N GLU A 46 -0.54 6.23 -5.95
CA GLU A 46 -0.45 7.08 -4.75
C GLU A 46 -1.05 6.41 -3.51
N HIS A 47 -1.98 5.44 -3.68
CA HIS A 47 -2.61 4.76 -2.55
C HIS A 47 -1.59 4.08 -1.62
N SER A 48 -0.50 3.52 -2.16
CA SER A 48 0.55 2.89 -1.36
C SER A 48 1.24 3.88 -0.43
N TYR A 49 1.58 5.06 -0.95
CA TYR A 49 2.14 6.15 -0.15
C TYR A 49 1.12 6.63 0.89
N MET A 50 -0.13 6.83 0.48
CA MET A 50 -1.19 7.29 1.37
C MET A 50 -1.55 6.26 2.46
N THR A 51 -1.42 4.95 2.21
CA THR A 51 -1.50 3.91 3.24
C THR A 51 -0.47 4.17 4.33
N GLY A 52 0.79 4.43 3.95
CA GLY A 52 1.85 4.78 4.90
C GLY A 52 1.54 6.03 5.71
N GLU A 53 1.11 7.12 5.05
CA GLU A 53 0.75 8.38 5.71
C GLU A 53 -0.39 8.20 6.71
N ILE A 54 -1.46 7.51 6.33
CA ILE A 54 -2.62 7.26 7.20
C ILE A 54 -2.21 6.42 8.40
N LEU A 55 -1.49 5.31 8.18
CA LEU A 55 -1.13 4.40 9.26
C LEU A 55 -0.04 4.96 10.18
N SER A 56 0.79 5.89 9.69
CA SER A 56 1.83 6.57 10.50
C SER A 56 1.25 7.41 11.63
N THR A 57 -0.04 7.73 11.59
CA THR A 57 -0.74 8.36 12.72
C THR A 57 -0.91 7.43 13.92
N PHE A 58 -0.75 6.12 13.73
CA PHE A 58 -0.83 5.07 14.76
C PHE A 58 0.55 4.45 14.99
N SER A 59 1.41 5.16 15.72
CA SER A 59 2.81 4.77 15.95
C SER A 59 3.00 3.34 16.50
N GLU A 60 1.99 2.80 17.18
CA GLU A 60 1.95 1.45 17.75
C GLU A 60 1.97 0.35 16.68
N LEU A 61 1.60 0.68 15.45
CA LEU A 61 1.62 -0.25 14.32
C LEU A 61 3.04 -0.58 13.84
N GLY A 62 4.05 0.24 14.14
CA GLY A 62 5.46 -0.06 13.89
C GLY A 62 5.73 -0.60 12.48
N GLU A 63 6.31 -1.81 12.39
CA GLU A 63 6.71 -2.42 11.10
C GLU A 63 5.55 -2.75 10.15
N ILE A 64 4.32 -2.92 10.66
CA ILE A 64 3.17 -3.23 9.79
C ILE A 64 2.88 -2.04 8.86
N ILE A 65 3.20 -0.80 9.27
CA ILE A 65 3.08 0.39 8.44
C ILE A 65 3.89 0.22 7.16
N ASN A 66 5.17 -0.17 7.30
CA ASN A 66 6.07 -0.36 6.17
C ASN A 66 5.63 -1.54 5.30
N TRP A 67 5.16 -2.63 5.88
CA TRP A 67 4.69 -3.79 5.11
C TRP A 67 3.41 -3.48 4.32
N ALA A 68 2.49 -2.74 4.94
CA ALA A 68 1.26 -2.29 4.29
C ALA A 68 1.55 -1.28 3.18
N ALA A 69 2.40 -0.28 3.42
CA ALA A 69 2.70 0.76 2.44
C ALA A 69 3.53 0.26 1.24
N ASN A 70 4.45 -0.68 1.47
CA ASN A 70 5.39 -1.16 0.44
C ASN A 70 4.93 -2.44 -0.25
N HIS A 71 3.65 -2.80 -0.20
CA HIS A 71 3.15 -4.06 -0.77
C HIS A 71 3.25 -4.13 -2.32
N HIS A 72 3.50 -2.98 -2.97
CA HIS A 72 3.79 -2.88 -4.40
C HIS A 72 5.29 -2.72 -4.73
N GLU A 73 6.15 -2.72 -3.71
CA GLU A 73 7.60 -2.74 -3.92
C GLU A 73 8.06 -4.09 -4.49
N LYS A 74 9.15 -4.03 -5.25
CA LYS A 74 9.73 -5.20 -5.91
C LYS A 74 11.20 -5.32 -5.55
N LEU A 75 11.70 -6.56 -5.51
CA LEU A 75 13.10 -6.85 -5.16
C LEU A 75 14.11 -6.26 -6.15
N ASP A 76 13.69 -5.95 -7.37
CA ASP A 76 14.51 -5.31 -8.40
C ASP A 76 14.47 -3.77 -8.35
N GLY A 77 13.72 -3.18 -7.40
CA GLY A 77 13.56 -1.74 -7.25
C GLY A 77 12.62 -1.09 -8.28
N SER A 78 11.97 -1.85 -9.16
CA SER A 78 11.00 -1.33 -10.14
C SER A 78 9.59 -1.11 -9.56
N GLY A 79 9.46 -1.20 -8.23
CA GLY A 79 8.22 -1.03 -7.49
C GLY A 79 7.91 0.43 -7.17
N TYR A 80 6.93 0.63 -6.31
CA TYR A 80 6.52 1.93 -5.77
C TYR A 80 5.97 1.70 -4.34
N PRO A 81 5.96 2.70 -3.43
CA PRO A 81 6.07 4.15 -3.67
C PRO A 81 7.46 4.78 -3.50
N LEU A 82 8.48 4.04 -3.05
CA LEU A 82 9.77 4.63 -2.63
C LEU A 82 10.66 5.06 -3.81
N HIS A 83 10.37 4.56 -5.00
CA HIS A 83 11.12 4.83 -6.22
C HIS A 83 10.23 5.60 -7.22
N PRO A 84 10.60 6.83 -7.62
CA PRO A 84 9.91 7.54 -8.68
C PRO A 84 9.98 6.72 -9.97
N GLN A 85 8.83 6.49 -10.61
CA GLN A 85 8.73 5.84 -11.91
C GLN A 85 8.48 6.86 -13.01
#